data_AF-A0AA44NLB0-F1
#
_entry.id   AF-A0AA44NLB0-F1
#
_cell.length_a   1.000
_cell.length_b   1.000
_cell.length_c   1.000
_cell.angle_alpha   90.00
_cell.angle_beta   90.00
_cell.angle_gamma   90.00
#
_symmetry.space_group_name_H-M   'P 1'
#
loop_
_entity.id
_entity.type
_entity.pdbx_description
1 polymer ?
#
loop_
_entity_poly.entity_id
_entity_poly.type
_entity_poly.pdbx_seq_one_letter_code
_entity_poly.pdbx_strand_id
1 'polypeptide(L)'
;MSKIINLSSKTKEEIISNFAFFWDSNDKDNPSTKADRMSERMSAIKIHDLNFSNFKASFRPGWVVVGPVYPDYVDDRMRKYRGRYGEVRSD
;
A
#
# COMPACT_ATOMS: atom_id res chain seq x y z
N MET A 1 8.31 -8.58 -21.82
CA MET A 1 9.80 -8.62 -21.75
C MET A 1 10.34 -7.65 -22.79
N SER A 2 11.15 -6.65 -22.42
CA SER A 2 11.81 -5.81 -23.42
C SER A 2 12.84 -6.67 -24.16
N LYS A 3 12.63 -6.90 -25.45
CA LYS A 3 13.64 -7.55 -26.30
C LYS A 3 14.87 -6.62 -26.33
N ILE A 4 16.00 -7.07 -25.78
CA ILE A 4 17.27 -6.34 -25.88
C ILE A 4 17.80 -6.58 -27.30
N ILE A 5 18.04 -5.51 -28.06
CA ILE A 5 18.61 -5.62 -29.41
C ILE A 5 20.10 -5.90 -29.28
N ASN A 6 20.58 -6.93 -29.98
CA ASN A 6 22.00 -7.06 -30.23
C ASN A 6 22.36 -6.28 -31.50
N LEU A 7 23.06 -5.15 -31.33
CA LEU A 7 23.52 -4.28 -32.43
C LEU A 7 24.97 -4.54 -32.84
N SER A 8 25.62 -5.60 -32.34
CA SER A 8 26.98 -5.93 -32.74
C SER A 8 26.99 -6.62 -34.10
N SER A 9 27.27 -5.89 -35.18
CA SER A 9 27.55 -6.46 -36.50
C SER A 9 28.75 -5.77 -37.16
N LYS A 10 29.30 -6.38 -38.22
CA LYS A 10 30.55 -5.90 -38.85
C LYS A 10 30.30 -4.82 -39.90
N THR A 11 29.07 -4.68 -40.39
CA THR A 11 28.72 -3.74 -41.46
C THR A 11 27.59 -2.80 -41.03
N LYS A 12 27.64 -1.55 -41.51
CA LYS A 12 26.61 -0.53 -41.23
C LYS A 12 25.22 -0.96 -41.71
N GLU A 13 25.16 -1.65 -42.84
CA GLU A 13 23.91 -2.13 -43.45
C GLU A 13 23.20 -3.16 -42.57
N GLU A 14 23.95 -4.09 -41.98
CA GLU A 14 23.42 -5.06 -41.02
C GLU A 14 22.91 -4.42 -39.73
N ILE A 15 23.58 -3.37 -39.24
CA ILE A 15 23.10 -2.63 -38.05
C ILE A 15 21.75 -1.97 -38.36
N ILE A 16 21.63 -1.34 -39.54
CA ILE A 16 20.41 -0.66 -39.97
C ILE A 16 19.27 -1.66 -40.17
N SER A 17 19.52 -2.80 -40.80
CA SER A 17 18.50 -3.82 -41.00
C SER A 17 18.04 -4.46 -39.70
N ASN A 18 18.97 -4.75 -38.76
CA ASN A 18 18.63 -5.25 -37.43
C ASN A 18 17.81 -4.24 -36.62
N PHE A 19 18.14 -2.95 -36.74
CA PHE A 19 17.38 -1.89 -36.09
C PHE A 19 15.96 -1.76 -36.68
N ALA A 20 15.82 -1.81 -38.00
CA ALA A 20 14.52 -1.76 -38.66
C ALA A 20 13.64 -2.97 -38.27
N PHE A 21 14.19 -4.18 -38.31
CA PHE A 21 13.50 -5.39 -37.87
C PHE A 21 13.08 -5.33 -36.39
N PHE A 22 13.95 -4.80 -35.52
CA PHE A 22 13.57 -4.57 -34.15
C PHE A 22 12.40 -3.60 -34.05
N TRP A 23 12.45 -2.48 -34.76
CA TRP A 23 11.40 -1.47 -34.71
C TRP A 23 10.05 -2.02 -35.18
N ASP A 24 10.04 -2.74 -36.31
CA ASP A 24 8.85 -3.40 -36.85
C ASP A 24 8.30 -4.50 -35.92
N SER A 25 9.17 -5.18 -35.18
CA SER A 25 8.78 -6.24 -34.24
C SER A 25 8.50 -5.74 -32.81
N ASN A 26 8.78 -4.46 -32.53
CA ASN A 26 8.50 -3.82 -31.26
C ASN A 26 7.10 -3.24 -31.35
N ASP A 27 6.15 -4.13 -31.08
CA ASP A 27 4.69 -4.03 -31.19
C ASP A 27 4.04 -2.96 -30.27
N LYS A 28 4.75 -1.88 -29.96
CA LYS A 28 4.33 -0.84 -29.02
C LYS A 28 3.32 0.14 -29.60
N ASP A 29 3.15 0.14 -30.92
CA ASP A 29 2.20 1.01 -31.62
C ASP A 29 0.82 0.37 -31.79
N ASN A 30 0.66 -0.91 -31.42
CA ASN A 30 -0.66 -1.52 -31.42
C ASN A 30 -1.53 -0.89 -30.33
N PRO A 31 -2.71 -0.35 -30.68
CA PRO A 31 -3.59 0.24 -29.70
C PRO A 31 -4.02 -0.82 -28.68
N SER A 32 -3.79 -0.53 -27.41
CA SER A 32 -4.15 -1.41 -26.29
C SER A 32 -5.59 -1.91 -26.40
N THR A 33 -5.78 -3.23 -26.30
CA THR A 33 -7.09 -3.85 -26.38
C THR A 33 -7.97 -3.36 -25.24
N LYS A 34 -9.31 -3.42 -25.39
CA LYS A 34 -10.22 -3.11 -24.27
C LYS A 34 -9.91 -3.95 -23.02
N ALA A 35 -9.54 -5.23 -23.20
CA ALA A 35 -9.16 -6.13 -22.11
C ALA A 35 -7.89 -5.64 -21.40
N ASP A 36 -6.85 -5.28 -22.16
CA ASP A 36 -5.59 -4.77 -21.64
C ASP A 36 -5.81 -3.50 -20.80
N ARG A 37 -6.54 -2.52 -21.36
CA ARG A 37 -6.92 -1.28 -20.64
C ARG A 37 -7.71 -1.55 -19.36
N MET A 38 -8.60 -2.54 -19.37
CA MET A 38 -9.35 -2.92 -18.18
C MET A 38 -8.43 -3.52 -17.12
N SER A 39 -7.51 -4.39 -17.52
CA SER A 39 -6.55 -5.03 -16.62
C SER A 39 -5.61 -4.01 -15.96
N GLU A 40 -5.12 -3.03 -16.73
CA GLU A 40 -4.29 -1.93 -16.24
C GLU A 40 -5.08 -1.02 -15.29
N ARG A 41 -6.33 -0.73 -15.62
CA ARG A 41 -7.18 0.08 -14.73
C ARG A 41 -7.43 -0.62 -13.40
N MET A 42 -7.68 -1.93 -13.42
CA MET A 42 -7.90 -2.71 -12.19
C MET A 42 -6.64 -2.77 -11.33
N SER A 43 -5.46 -2.92 -11.94
CA SER A 43 -4.19 -2.91 -11.20
C SER A 43 -3.91 -1.53 -10.60
N ALA A 44 -4.18 -0.45 -11.35
CA ALA A 44 -4.04 0.92 -10.87
C ALA A 44 -4.96 1.23 -9.68
N ILE A 45 -6.23 0.80 -9.73
CA ILE A 45 -7.18 0.93 -8.61
C ILE A 45 -6.66 0.23 -7.37
N LYS A 46 -6.16 -1.01 -7.51
CA LYS A 46 -5.62 -1.78 -6.38
C LYS A 46 -4.43 -1.09 -5.72
N ILE A 47 -3.51 -0.54 -6.52
CA ILE A 47 -2.35 0.20 -6.01
C ILE A 47 -2.80 1.49 -5.32
N HIS A 48 -3.74 2.22 -5.92
CA HIS A 48 -4.32 3.42 -5.34
C HIS A 48 -4.94 3.12 -3.96
N ASP A 49 -5.74 2.08 -3.84
CA ASP A 49 -6.45 1.74 -2.60
C ASP A 49 -5.48 1.32 -1.48
N LEU A 50 -4.42 0.60 -1.83
CA LEU A 50 -3.36 0.22 -0.90
C LEU A 50 -2.62 1.47 -0.39
N ASN A 51 -2.24 2.36 -1.30
CA ASN A 51 -1.56 3.60 -0.94
C ASN A 51 -2.46 4.51 -0.10
N PHE A 52 -3.75 4.60 -0.43
CA PHE A 52 -4.72 5.38 0.32
C PHE A 52 -4.97 4.80 1.72
N SER A 53 -5.02 3.48 1.86
CA SER A 53 -5.14 2.80 3.14
C SER A 53 -3.92 3.05 4.03
N ASN A 54 -2.72 2.95 3.46
CA ASN A 54 -1.47 3.27 4.16
C ASN A 54 -1.43 4.74 4.57
N PHE A 55 -1.81 5.65 3.67
CA PHE A 55 -1.90 7.08 3.98
C PHE A 55 -2.86 7.36 5.15
N LYS A 56 -4.05 6.74 5.13
CA LYS A 56 -5.00 6.84 6.24
C LYS A 56 -4.39 6.31 7.53
N ALA A 57 -3.79 5.13 7.53
CA ALA A 57 -3.19 4.56 8.73
C ALA A 57 -2.06 5.45 9.31
N SER A 58 -1.23 6.04 8.45
CA SER A 58 -0.07 6.85 8.88
C SER A 58 -0.43 8.28 9.29
N PHE A 59 -1.28 8.97 8.53
CA PHE A 59 -1.50 10.41 8.68
C PHE A 59 -2.90 10.77 9.20
N ARG A 60 -3.84 9.84 9.15
CA ARG A 60 -5.20 9.97 9.71
C ARG A 60 -5.60 8.69 10.41
N PRO A 61 -4.78 8.16 11.34
CA PRO A 61 -5.24 7.04 12.13
C PRO A 61 -6.59 7.47 12.73
N GLY A 62 -7.62 6.64 12.56
CA GLY A 62 -8.84 6.85 13.33
C GLY A 62 -8.41 7.05 14.77
N TRP A 63 -9.05 7.96 15.52
CA TRP A 63 -8.73 8.17 16.92
C TRP A 63 -8.96 6.84 17.67
N VAL A 64 -7.92 6.01 17.74
CA VAL A 64 -7.90 4.84 18.58
C VAL A 64 -7.62 5.41 19.95
N VAL A 65 -8.61 5.38 20.82
CA VAL A 65 -8.42 5.70 22.24
C VAL A 65 -7.47 4.64 22.80
N VAL A 66 -6.17 4.88 22.71
CA VAL A 66 -5.13 4.17 23.47
C VAL A 66 -4.96 4.79 24.86
N GLY A 67 -6.03 5.39 25.38
CA GLY A 67 -6.14 5.90 26.74
C GLY A 67 -6.76 4.85 27.67
N PRO A 68 -6.58 4.96 28.99
CA PRO A 68 -7.17 4.01 29.94
C PRO A 68 -8.68 3.95 29.74
N VAL A 69 -9.19 2.74 29.48
CA VAL A 69 -10.63 2.43 29.50
C VAL A 69 -11.13 2.80 30.89
N TYR A 70 -12.20 3.59 30.97
CA TYR A 70 -12.84 3.92 32.25
C TYR A 70 -13.18 2.59 32.94
N PRO A 71 -12.75 2.36 34.20
CA PRO A 71 -13.17 1.16 34.91
C PRO A 71 -14.68 1.17 35.03
N ASP A 72 -15.30 0.01 34.76
CA ASP A 72 -16.73 -0.19 34.97
C ASP A 72 -17.10 0.30 36.37
N TYR A 73 -18.16 1.12 36.46
CA TYR A 73 -18.54 1.83 37.67
C TYR A 73 -18.62 0.88 38.88
N VAL A 74 -17.76 1.11 39.88
CA VAL A 74 -17.85 0.48 41.20
C VAL A 74 -18.42 1.51 42.16
N ASP A 75 -19.62 1.22 42.67
CA ASP A 75 -20.37 2.01 43.66
C ASP A 75 -19.44 2.40 44.82
N ASP A 76 -19.39 3.70 45.11
CA ASP A 76 -18.51 4.30 46.10
C ASP A 76 -18.71 3.69 47.50
N ARG A 77 -19.91 3.19 47.80
CA ARG A 77 -20.24 2.51 49.08
C ARG A 77 -19.55 1.17 49.26
N MET A 78 -19.11 0.55 48.17
CA MET A 78 -18.38 -0.72 48.22
C MET A 78 -16.85 -0.50 48.26
N ARG A 79 -16.38 0.75 48.23
CA ARG A 79 -14.95 1.04 48.29
C ARG A 79 -14.44 0.93 49.71
N LYS A 80 -13.54 -0.01 49.92
CA LYS A 80 -12.75 -0.12 51.15
C LYS A 80 -11.49 0.72 51.00
N TYR A 81 -11.33 1.72 51.86
CA TYR A 81 -10.16 2.61 51.83
C TYR A 81 -9.13 2.14 52.86
N ARG A 82 -7.86 2.08 52.46
CA ARG A 82 -6.75 1.83 53.38
C ARG A 82 -6.16 3.16 53.84
N GLY A 83 -6.23 3.43 55.13
CA GLY A 83 -5.59 4.55 55.78
C GLY A 83 -4.06 4.42 55.78
N ARG A 84 -3.39 5.55 56.00
CA ARG A 84 -1.91 5.66 55.91
C ARG A 84 -1.15 4.72 56.86
N TYR A 85 -1.79 4.25 57.93
CA TYR A 85 -1.22 3.31 58.90
C TYR A 85 -1.83 1.89 58.84
N GLY A 86 -2.48 1.53 57.72
CA GLY A 86 -2.94 0.16 57.47
C GLY A 86 -4.35 -0.18 57.95
N GLU A 87 -5.04 0.75 58.62
CA GLU A 87 -6.45 0.57 58.96
C GLU A 87 -7.31 0.59 57.69
N VAL A 88 -8.21 -0.38 57.56
CA VAL A 88 -9.17 -0.42 56.45
C VAL A 88 -10.52 0.04 56.98
N ARG A 89 -11.06 1.12 56.42
CA ARG A 89 -12.40 1.61 56.73
C ARG A 89 -13.29 1.45 55.51
N SER A 90 -14.50 0.97 55.75
CA SER A 90 -15.67 1.27 54.93
C SER A 90 -16.44 2.35 55.67
N ASP A 91 -16.97 3.33 54.95
CA ASP A 91 -18.06 4.13 55.51
C ASP A 91 -19.30 3.25 55.69
#